data_AF-A0A9W9W6E6-F1
#
_entry.id   AF-A0A9W9W6E6-F1
#
_cell.length_a   1.000
_cell.length_b   1.000
_cell.length_c   1.000
_cell.angle_alpha   90.00
_cell.angle_beta   90.00
_cell.angle_gamma   90.00
#
_symmetry.space_group_name_H-M   'P 1'
#
loop_
_entity.id
_entity.type
_entity.pdbx_description
1 polymer ?
#
loop_
_entity_poly.entity_id
_entity_poly.type
_entity_poly.pdbx_seq_one_letter_code
_entity_poly.pdbx_strand_id
1 'polypeptide(L)'
;MAAISLPPGFQFEAVQFSGSTPAPSEPVQLGVLTNFNGSFTGTGFNTIFRPNSGPPNTTTFPADNILELNLINDSITFSGELGAVPNRGLDSQNDIYLNGISYVQAVNDVTNEKTGKADGSPTGIHFEAGLWMNVPSTNNTPVLGESLVRMASIPHGTTINAQCLEPTSNFSGPPEIPPASLLPFPVGGGPTLMLDSLNASMISTLRLPQDLSKFIAAGTITQEMLKDPNTVLRNAIEGQNIIQTTTFTVATAPLPPVFGGGTANIAFLEGNPAVTTPNANSIQMNATFWIETVQYKLKVPTFKRGQAPIKLYPASRGHHPGPVFIVNPPT
;
A
#
# COMPACT_ATOMS: atom_id res chain seq x y z
N MET A 1 -23.73 7.70 -18.01
CA MET A 1 -24.78 7.65 -16.96
C MET A 1 -25.59 6.39 -17.18
N ALA A 2 -25.61 5.47 -16.22
CA ALA A 2 -26.55 4.36 -16.25
C ALA A 2 -27.91 4.87 -15.78
N ALA A 3 -28.95 4.67 -16.58
CA ALA A 3 -30.32 5.02 -16.23
C ALA A 3 -31.09 3.74 -15.90
N ILE A 4 -31.63 3.65 -14.70
CA ILE A 4 -32.58 2.60 -14.33
C ILE A 4 -33.94 3.03 -14.88
N SER A 5 -34.48 2.27 -15.83
CA SER A 5 -35.85 2.45 -16.31
C SER A 5 -36.76 1.45 -15.60
N LEU A 6 -37.67 1.94 -14.76
CA LEU A 6 -38.70 1.10 -14.15
C LEU A 6 -39.82 0.85 -15.18
N PRO A 7 -40.37 -0.38 -15.26
CA PRO A 7 -41.46 -0.69 -16.17
C PRO A 7 -42.74 0.09 -15.81
N PRO A 8 -43.62 0.37 -16.79
CA PRO A 8 -44.91 1.00 -16.54
C PRO A 8 -45.73 0.17 -15.53
N GLY A 9 -46.20 0.82 -14.46
CA GLY A 9 -46.98 0.17 -13.41
C GLY A 9 -46.16 -0.46 -12.28
N PHE A 10 -44.85 -0.25 -12.22
CA PHE A 10 -44.06 -0.59 -11.04
C PHE A 10 -44.61 0.17 -9.81
N GLN A 11 -45.11 -0.58 -8.83
CA GLN A 11 -45.52 -0.07 -7.54
C GLN A 11 -44.67 -0.73 -6.46
N PHE A 12 -44.18 0.06 -5.53
CA PHE A 12 -43.60 -0.41 -4.29
C PHE A 12 -44.41 0.21 -3.15
N GLU A 13 -44.76 -0.59 -2.16
CA GLU A 13 -45.35 -0.06 -0.93
C GLU A 13 -44.23 0.51 -0.06
N ALA A 14 -44.54 1.56 0.71
CA ALA A 14 -43.64 2.04 1.73
C ALA A 14 -43.56 0.97 2.83
N VAL A 15 -42.37 0.42 3.06
CA VAL A 15 -42.13 -0.38 4.26
C VAL A 15 -42.27 0.54 5.46
N GLN A 16 -43.12 0.19 6.44
CA GLN A 16 -43.20 0.94 7.69
C GLN A 16 -41.86 0.90 8.40
N PHE A 17 -41.13 2.01 8.33
CA PHE A 17 -39.85 2.17 9.01
C PHE A 17 -40.10 2.55 10.47
N SER A 18 -40.02 1.56 11.36
CA SER A 18 -40.07 1.77 12.81
C SER A 18 -38.71 2.28 13.31
N GLY A 19 -38.52 3.60 13.29
CA GLY A 19 -37.49 4.27 14.09
C GLY A 19 -36.57 5.17 13.29
N SER A 20 -36.56 6.47 13.56
CA SER A 20 -35.47 7.33 13.11
C SER A 20 -34.18 6.84 13.77
N THR A 21 -33.21 6.39 12.97
CA THR A 21 -31.84 6.26 13.48
C THR A 21 -31.34 7.69 13.70
N PRO A 22 -31.08 8.13 14.95
CA PRO A 22 -30.60 9.48 15.19
C PRO A 22 -29.30 9.67 14.41
N ALA A 23 -29.17 10.81 13.71
CA ALA A 23 -27.87 11.20 13.19
C ALA A 23 -26.87 11.26 14.36
N PRO A 24 -25.60 10.88 14.14
CA PRO A 24 -24.59 10.98 15.20
C PRO A 24 -24.56 12.40 15.76
N SER A 25 -24.50 12.50 17.09
CA SER A 25 -24.52 13.80 17.80
C SER A 25 -23.22 14.59 17.63
N GLU A 26 -22.14 13.92 17.22
CA GLU A 26 -20.81 14.49 17.00
C GLU A 26 -20.26 14.07 15.63
N PRO A 27 -19.43 14.89 14.96
CA PRO A 27 -18.77 14.51 13.72
C PRO A 27 -17.87 13.29 13.95
N VAL A 28 -18.03 12.26 13.12
CA VAL A 28 -17.19 11.07 13.17
C VAL A 28 -15.81 11.41 12.60
N GLN A 29 -14.76 11.21 13.39
CA GLN A 29 -13.42 11.66 13.05
C GLN A 29 -12.72 10.70 12.08
N LEU A 30 -11.84 11.23 11.23
CA LEU A 30 -10.95 10.43 10.39
C LEU A 30 -9.65 10.03 11.12
N GLY A 31 -9.36 10.66 12.26
CA GLY A 31 -8.10 10.46 12.98
C GLY A 31 -6.89 10.72 12.08
N VAL A 32 -5.91 9.81 12.10
CA VAL A 32 -4.72 9.90 11.23
C VAL A 32 -5.06 9.90 9.73
N LEU A 33 -6.20 9.34 9.32
CA LEU A 33 -6.61 9.26 7.91
C LEU A 33 -6.92 10.62 7.30
N THR A 34 -7.01 11.70 8.09
CA THR A 34 -7.06 13.08 7.57
C THR A 34 -5.89 13.42 6.64
N ASN A 35 -4.76 12.72 6.75
CA ASN A 35 -3.60 12.88 5.88
C ASN A 35 -3.74 12.16 4.53
N PHE A 36 -4.74 11.29 4.37
CA PHE A 36 -4.97 10.51 3.15
C PHE A 36 -5.87 11.28 2.19
N ASN A 37 -5.35 12.37 1.64
CA ASN A 37 -6.11 13.26 0.77
C ASN A 37 -5.37 13.55 -0.55
N GLY A 38 -6.09 13.44 -1.66
CA GLY A 38 -5.56 13.69 -3.00
C GLY A 38 -4.84 12.48 -3.60
N SER A 39 -3.89 12.75 -4.51
CA SER A 39 -3.13 11.72 -5.23
C SER A 39 -1.65 11.80 -4.87
N PHE A 40 -1.06 10.64 -4.62
CA PHE A 40 0.36 10.46 -4.35
C PHE A 40 0.96 9.58 -5.44
N THR A 41 2.19 9.87 -5.83
CA THR A 41 2.96 9.07 -6.78
C THR A 41 4.37 8.92 -6.28
N GLY A 42 4.98 7.77 -6.51
CA GLY A 42 6.35 7.50 -6.12
C GLY A 42 6.99 6.41 -6.96
N THR A 43 8.24 6.11 -6.61
CA THR A 43 9.00 4.99 -7.16
C THR A 43 9.22 3.97 -6.06
N GLY A 44 9.43 2.71 -6.42
CA GLY A 44 9.70 1.66 -5.45
C GLY A 44 10.41 0.45 -6.04
N PHE A 45 10.44 -0.62 -5.25
CA PHE A 45 11.00 -1.90 -5.64
C PHE A 45 10.02 -3.01 -5.23
N ASN A 46 9.56 -3.77 -6.21
CA ASN A 46 8.69 -4.93 -6.01
C ASN A 46 9.53 -6.21 -6.07
N THR A 47 9.22 -7.15 -5.18
CA THR A 47 9.84 -8.47 -5.15
C THR A 47 8.76 -9.52 -4.98
N ILE A 48 8.72 -10.53 -5.84
CA ILE A 48 7.74 -11.61 -5.75
C ILE A 48 8.38 -12.95 -6.11
N PHE A 49 8.17 -13.96 -5.26
CA PHE A 49 8.39 -15.35 -5.65
C PHE A 49 7.09 -15.86 -6.27
N ARG A 50 7.02 -15.84 -7.60
CA ARG A 50 5.82 -16.28 -8.32
C ARG A 50 5.91 -17.77 -8.70
N PRO A 51 4.79 -18.51 -8.69
CA PRO A 51 4.78 -19.89 -9.17
C PRO A 51 5.32 -20.01 -10.59
N ASN A 52 6.13 -21.04 -10.83
CA ASN A 52 6.72 -21.36 -12.13
C ASN A 52 6.14 -22.69 -12.63
N SER A 53 5.20 -22.63 -13.57
CA SER A 53 4.56 -23.80 -14.18
C SER A 53 5.42 -24.36 -15.32
N GLY A 54 6.51 -25.04 -14.96
CA GLY A 54 7.34 -25.84 -15.86
C GLY A 54 8.85 -25.56 -15.71
N PRO A 55 9.73 -26.58 -15.74
CA PRO A 55 11.15 -26.30 -15.88
C PRO A 55 11.40 -25.71 -17.27
N PRO A 56 12.22 -24.65 -17.43
CA PRO A 56 12.92 -24.44 -18.68
C PRO A 56 13.63 -25.75 -19.04
N ASN A 57 13.50 -26.20 -20.28
CA ASN A 57 14.08 -27.45 -20.80
C ASN A 57 15.63 -27.54 -20.73
N THR A 58 16.29 -26.59 -20.07
CA THR A 58 17.74 -26.44 -19.98
C THR A 58 18.27 -26.27 -18.55
N THR A 59 17.43 -26.28 -17.51
CA THR A 59 17.90 -26.10 -16.13
C THR A 59 17.78 -27.39 -15.30
N THR A 60 18.84 -27.74 -14.57
CA THR A 60 18.89 -28.87 -13.62
C THR A 60 18.18 -28.57 -12.28
N PHE A 61 17.48 -27.43 -12.18
CA PHE A 61 16.80 -27.02 -10.96
C PHE A 61 15.33 -27.47 -10.98
N PRO A 62 14.86 -28.23 -9.98
CA PRO A 62 13.43 -28.33 -9.73
C PRO A 62 12.98 -26.97 -9.20
N ALA A 63 12.08 -26.28 -9.88
CA ALA A 63 11.64 -24.98 -9.39
C ALA A 63 10.17 -24.74 -9.65
N ASP A 64 9.43 -24.81 -8.56
CA ASP A 64 8.06 -24.38 -8.42
C ASP A 64 7.92 -22.85 -8.37
N ASN A 65 9.02 -22.07 -8.29
CA ASN A 65 9.00 -20.61 -8.22
C ASN A 65 10.15 -19.92 -8.97
N ILE A 66 9.93 -18.66 -9.32
CA ILE A 66 10.92 -17.73 -9.88
C ILE A 66 10.87 -16.41 -9.10
N LEU A 67 12.03 -15.84 -8.77
CA LEU A 67 12.12 -14.53 -8.14
C LEU A 67 11.96 -13.44 -9.21
N GLU A 68 10.91 -12.66 -9.14
CA GLU A 68 10.72 -11.50 -10.00
C GLU A 68 11.00 -10.22 -9.20
N LEU A 69 11.82 -9.35 -9.79
CA LEU A 69 12.24 -8.06 -9.25
C LEU A 69 11.81 -6.98 -10.23
N ASN A 70 11.01 -6.02 -9.76
CA ASN A 70 10.58 -4.92 -10.61
C ASN A 70 10.96 -3.58 -9.96
N LEU A 71 11.54 -2.69 -10.75
CA LEU A 71 11.54 -1.25 -10.48
C LEU A 71 10.15 -0.74 -10.81
N ILE A 72 9.50 -0.05 -9.86
CA ILE A 72 8.10 0.32 -10.01
C ILE A 72 7.86 1.82 -9.92
N ASN A 73 6.82 2.27 -10.61
CA ASN A 73 6.12 3.51 -10.31
C ASN A 73 4.80 3.14 -9.62
N ASP A 74 4.56 3.74 -8.45
CA ASP A 74 3.34 3.56 -7.67
C ASP A 74 2.52 4.84 -7.68
N SER A 75 1.20 4.69 -7.69
CA SER A 75 0.25 5.77 -7.56
C SER A 75 -0.89 5.33 -6.67
N ILE A 76 -1.25 6.19 -5.71
CA ILE A 76 -2.42 6.00 -4.85
C ILE A 76 -3.24 7.28 -4.83
N THR A 77 -4.55 7.15 -4.99
CA THR A 77 -5.49 8.27 -4.94
C THR A 77 -6.57 7.99 -3.92
N PHE A 78 -6.85 8.99 -3.11
CA PHE A 78 -7.85 8.96 -2.05
C PHE A 78 -9.05 9.84 -2.42
N SER A 79 -10.25 9.39 -2.06
CA SER A 79 -11.48 10.17 -2.20
C SER A 79 -11.64 11.22 -1.10
N GLY A 80 -12.73 11.98 -1.15
CA GLY A 80 -13.24 12.66 0.05
C GLY A 80 -13.70 11.66 1.12
N GLU A 81 -13.94 12.17 2.32
CA GLU A 81 -14.45 11.37 3.43
C GLU A 81 -15.83 10.77 3.13
N LEU A 82 -16.08 9.57 3.65
CA LEU A 82 -17.36 8.88 3.55
C LEU A 82 -18.41 9.49 4.50
N GLY A 83 -17.95 10.15 5.56
CA GLY A 83 -18.81 10.64 6.63
C GLY A 83 -19.23 9.51 7.57
N ALA A 84 -20.38 9.68 8.24
CA ALA A 84 -20.86 8.74 9.25
C ALA A 84 -21.40 7.43 8.64
N VAL A 85 -20.56 6.40 8.60
CA VAL A 85 -20.91 5.05 8.14
C VAL A 85 -21.44 4.23 9.32
N PRO A 86 -22.74 3.88 9.37
CA PRO A 86 -23.33 3.18 10.50
C PRO A 86 -22.88 1.70 10.54
N ASN A 87 -22.52 1.23 11.74
CA ASN A 87 -22.32 -0.19 12.06
C ASN A 87 -23.17 -0.57 13.26
N ARG A 88 -23.85 -1.72 13.16
CA ARG A 88 -24.87 -2.12 14.12
C ARG A 88 -24.29 -2.80 15.34
N GLY A 89 -24.68 -2.29 16.51
CA GLY A 89 -24.45 -2.97 17.77
C GLY A 89 -25.48 -4.07 18.02
N LEU A 90 -25.17 -4.97 18.95
CA LEU A 90 -26.08 -6.01 19.42
C LEU A 90 -26.12 -6.00 20.95
N ASP A 91 -27.28 -6.32 21.52
CA ASP A 91 -27.55 -6.35 22.95
C ASP A 91 -27.20 -5.03 23.64
N SER A 92 -26.19 -5.03 24.51
CA SER A 92 -25.76 -3.87 25.28
C SER A 92 -24.75 -2.98 24.53
N GLN A 93 -24.31 -3.38 23.33
CA GLN A 93 -23.47 -2.57 22.46
C GLN A 93 -24.35 -1.66 21.61
N ASN A 94 -24.16 -0.35 21.75
CA ASN A 94 -24.82 0.62 20.87
C ASN A 94 -24.26 0.55 19.45
N ASP A 95 -25.05 1.03 18.49
CA ASP A 95 -24.56 1.36 17.16
C ASP A 95 -23.35 2.30 17.24
N ILE A 96 -22.39 2.07 16.37
CA ILE A 96 -21.23 2.94 16.19
C ILE A 96 -21.25 3.52 14.78
N TYR A 97 -20.59 4.66 14.62
CA TYR A 97 -20.41 5.28 13.32
C TYR A 97 -18.92 5.36 13.03
N LEU A 98 -18.53 4.82 11.89
CA LEU A 98 -17.17 4.88 11.37
C LEU A 98 -17.08 6.08 10.43
N ASN A 99 -15.87 6.56 10.19
CA ASN A 99 -15.58 7.44 9.04
C ASN A 99 -14.43 6.81 8.26
N GLY A 100 -14.26 7.19 7.02
CA GLY A 100 -13.25 6.59 6.18
C GLY A 100 -13.10 7.27 4.85
N ILE A 101 -12.18 6.76 4.06
CA ILE A 101 -11.82 7.26 2.74
C ILE A 101 -11.65 6.07 1.82
N SER A 102 -12.22 6.16 0.62
CA SER A 102 -11.93 5.18 -0.44
C SER A 102 -10.61 5.49 -1.13
N TYR A 103 -9.93 4.46 -1.61
CA TYR A 103 -8.69 4.64 -2.35
C TYR A 103 -8.60 3.69 -3.54
N VAL A 104 -7.78 4.10 -4.51
CA VAL A 104 -7.31 3.27 -5.61
C VAL A 104 -5.80 3.36 -5.67
N GLN A 105 -5.12 2.22 -5.71
CA GLN A 105 -3.69 2.12 -5.93
C GLN A 105 -3.41 1.38 -7.25
N ALA A 106 -2.43 1.86 -8.02
CA ALA A 106 -1.97 1.23 -9.24
C ALA A 106 -0.44 1.25 -9.30
N VAL A 107 0.16 0.10 -9.60
CA VAL A 107 1.61 -0.09 -9.68
C VAL A 107 1.99 -0.53 -11.09
N ASN A 108 2.95 0.16 -11.68
CA ASN A 108 3.52 -0.18 -12.97
C ASN A 108 4.97 -0.64 -12.82
N ASP A 109 5.31 -1.75 -13.46
CA ASP A 109 6.70 -2.12 -13.74
C ASP A 109 7.27 -1.16 -14.79
N VAL A 110 8.45 -0.61 -14.49
CA VAL A 110 9.24 0.26 -15.37
C VAL A 110 10.68 -0.25 -15.52
N THR A 111 10.91 -1.52 -15.20
CA THR A 111 12.21 -2.19 -15.33
C THR A 111 12.64 -2.26 -16.79
N ASN A 112 13.86 -1.80 -17.08
CA ASN A 112 14.44 -1.88 -18.41
C ASN A 112 15.74 -2.68 -18.40
N GLU A 113 15.67 -3.94 -18.84
CA GLU A 113 16.84 -4.82 -18.93
C GLU A 113 17.91 -4.34 -19.93
N LYS A 114 17.54 -3.48 -20.89
CA LYS A 114 18.50 -2.97 -21.87
C LYS A 114 19.43 -1.93 -21.26
N THR A 115 18.92 -1.07 -20.40
CA THR A 115 19.63 0.04 -19.76
C THR A 115 20.05 -0.27 -18.33
N GLY A 116 19.40 -1.24 -17.69
CA GLY A 116 19.50 -1.51 -16.27
C GLY A 116 18.86 -0.42 -15.42
N LYS A 117 17.83 0.30 -15.91
CA LYS A 117 17.24 1.46 -15.22
C LYS A 117 15.71 1.35 -15.12
N ALA A 118 15.11 2.27 -14.35
CA ALA A 118 13.65 2.46 -14.24
C ALA A 118 13.09 3.31 -15.40
N ASP A 119 13.51 3.04 -16.63
CA ASP A 119 13.12 3.78 -17.85
C ASP A 119 12.44 2.89 -18.89
N GLY A 120 11.87 1.77 -18.44
CA GLY A 120 11.07 0.86 -19.27
C GLY A 120 9.69 1.44 -19.58
N SER A 121 9.05 0.92 -20.62
CA SER A 121 7.65 1.22 -20.91
C SER A 121 6.77 0.72 -19.76
N PRO A 122 5.96 1.58 -19.11
CA PRO A 122 5.14 1.19 -17.97
C PRO A 122 4.21 0.02 -18.30
N THR A 123 4.24 -1.03 -17.48
CA THR A 123 3.34 -2.19 -17.56
C THR A 123 2.63 -2.37 -16.22
N GLY A 124 1.30 -2.34 -16.21
CA GLY A 124 0.54 -2.51 -14.97
C GLY A 124 0.71 -3.91 -14.38
N ILE A 125 1.23 -3.98 -13.14
CA ILE A 125 1.47 -5.26 -12.43
C ILE A 125 0.62 -5.40 -11.17
N HIS A 126 0.10 -4.30 -10.63
CA HIS A 126 -0.83 -4.32 -9.50
C HIS A 126 -1.87 -3.23 -9.64
N PHE A 127 -3.07 -3.54 -9.18
CA PHE A 127 -4.15 -2.60 -9.01
C PHE A 127 -4.93 -3.02 -7.78
N GLU A 128 -5.40 -2.09 -6.98
CA GLU A 128 -6.35 -2.40 -5.92
C GLU A 128 -7.26 -1.21 -5.65
N ALA A 129 -8.52 -1.52 -5.35
CA ALA A 129 -9.47 -0.56 -4.84
C ALA A 129 -9.86 -0.97 -3.42
N GLY A 130 -10.02 0.00 -2.54
CA GLY A 130 -10.25 -0.28 -1.14
C GLY A 130 -10.79 0.89 -0.32
N LEU A 131 -10.91 0.65 0.97
CA LEU A 131 -11.33 1.59 1.99
C LEU A 131 -10.30 1.62 3.11
N TRP A 132 -10.02 2.82 3.59
CA TRP A 132 -9.48 3.06 4.92
C TRP A 132 -10.60 3.53 5.82
N MET A 133 -10.80 2.87 6.96
CA MET A 133 -11.82 3.22 7.95
C MET A 133 -11.16 3.52 9.29
N ASN A 134 -11.61 4.59 9.91
CA ASN A 134 -11.44 4.87 11.33
C ASN A 134 -12.63 4.26 12.08
N VAL A 135 -12.33 3.42 13.06
CA VAL A 135 -13.33 2.77 13.91
C VAL A 135 -13.21 3.36 15.32
N PRO A 136 -14.27 4.01 15.84
CA PRO A 136 -14.22 4.60 17.16
C PRO A 136 -14.04 3.53 18.23
N SER A 137 -13.48 3.92 19.38
CA SER A 137 -13.36 3.01 20.52
C SER A 137 -14.71 2.46 20.96
N THR A 138 -14.74 1.20 21.35
CA THR A 138 -15.90 0.53 21.95
C THR A 138 -15.61 0.17 23.39
N ASN A 139 -16.60 0.30 24.27
CA ASN A 139 -16.45 0.10 25.72
C ASN A 139 -17.16 -1.15 26.25
N ASN A 140 -17.70 -1.99 25.37
CA ASN A 140 -18.50 -3.14 25.77
C ASN A 140 -18.13 -4.40 24.99
N THR A 141 -18.56 -4.55 23.73
CA THR A 141 -18.28 -5.77 22.94
C THR A 141 -17.87 -5.43 21.51
N PRO A 142 -16.56 -5.48 21.18
CA PRO A 142 -15.44 -5.63 22.11
C PRO A 142 -15.22 -4.39 22.99
N VAL A 143 -14.41 -4.53 24.03
CA VAL A 143 -13.72 -3.38 24.64
C VAL A 143 -12.42 -3.18 23.86
N LEU A 144 -12.39 -2.19 22.96
CA LEU A 144 -11.25 -1.91 22.11
C LEU A 144 -11.07 -0.41 21.96
N GLY A 145 -9.80 0.03 21.94
CA GLY A 145 -9.48 1.41 21.58
C GLY A 145 -9.88 1.72 20.14
N GLU A 146 -9.77 3.01 19.79
CA GLU A 146 -9.89 3.45 18.41
C GLU A 146 -8.93 2.65 17.51
N SER A 147 -9.37 2.32 16.29
CA SER A 147 -8.64 1.44 15.39
C SER A 147 -8.78 1.83 13.93
N LEU A 148 -7.82 1.40 13.13
CA LEU A 148 -7.80 1.61 11.67
C LEU A 148 -8.03 0.28 10.96
N VAL A 149 -8.80 0.33 9.88
CA VAL A 149 -9.11 -0.83 9.04
C VAL A 149 -8.83 -0.50 7.57
N ARG A 150 -7.98 -1.29 6.93
CA ARG A 150 -7.74 -1.29 5.47
C ARG A 150 -8.42 -2.50 4.85
N MET A 151 -9.41 -2.26 4.03
CA MET A 151 -10.06 -3.29 3.22
C MET A 151 -9.72 -3.07 1.76
N ALA A 152 -9.31 -4.11 1.03
CA ALA A 152 -8.97 -3.99 -0.39
C ALA A 152 -9.37 -5.22 -1.20
N SER A 153 -9.66 -5.00 -2.48
CA SER A 153 -9.86 -6.06 -3.48
C SER A 153 -8.80 -5.95 -4.56
N ILE A 154 -8.09 -7.06 -4.80
CA ILE A 154 -6.94 -7.14 -5.68
C ILE A 154 -7.29 -8.10 -6.83
N PRO A 155 -7.13 -7.68 -8.10
CA PRO A 155 -7.59 -8.44 -9.27
C PRO A 155 -6.78 -9.73 -9.50
N HIS A 156 -5.70 -9.94 -8.74
CA HIS A 156 -4.99 -11.21 -8.65
C HIS A 156 -5.77 -12.30 -7.90
N GLY A 157 -6.96 -11.98 -7.38
CA GLY A 157 -7.88 -12.96 -6.79
C GLY A 157 -7.85 -13.01 -5.26
N THR A 158 -7.37 -11.95 -4.60
CA THR A 158 -7.32 -11.86 -3.14
C THR A 158 -8.04 -10.60 -2.67
N THR A 159 -8.79 -10.70 -1.58
CA THR A 159 -9.24 -9.55 -0.80
C THR A 159 -8.58 -9.58 0.58
N ILE A 160 -8.44 -8.41 1.19
CA ILE A 160 -7.84 -8.25 2.51
C ILE A 160 -8.74 -7.44 3.45
N ASN A 161 -8.64 -7.73 4.73
CA ASN A 161 -9.09 -6.90 5.84
C ASN A 161 -7.94 -6.82 6.85
N ALA A 162 -7.22 -5.71 6.86
CA ALA A 162 -6.06 -5.47 7.71
C ALA A 162 -6.38 -4.41 8.77
N GLN A 163 -5.98 -4.65 10.01
CA GLN A 163 -6.38 -3.80 11.14
C GLN A 163 -5.19 -3.45 12.04
N CYS A 164 -5.31 -2.34 12.77
CA CYS A 164 -4.44 -1.99 13.89
C CYS A 164 -5.17 -1.09 14.88
N LEU A 165 -4.67 -0.97 16.13
CA LEU A 165 -5.13 0.11 17.00
C LEU A 165 -4.63 1.46 16.47
N GLU A 166 -5.28 2.54 16.91
CA GLU A 166 -4.89 3.91 16.60
C GLU A 166 -3.96 4.62 17.61
N PRO A 167 -3.06 4.01 18.40
CA PRO A 167 -1.89 4.77 18.79
C PRO A 167 -0.95 4.81 17.58
N THR A 168 -1.15 5.83 16.73
CA THR A 168 -0.11 6.19 15.78
C THR A 168 1.11 6.70 16.55
N SER A 169 2.26 6.10 16.30
CA SER A 169 3.50 6.56 16.92
C SER A 169 3.90 7.87 16.25
N ASN A 170 3.87 8.96 17.01
CA ASN A 170 4.26 10.28 16.55
C ASN A 170 5.63 10.63 17.13
N PHE A 171 6.57 10.98 16.27
CA PHE A 171 7.91 11.40 16.69
C PHE A 171 8.45 12.51 15.79
N SER A 172 9.42 13.25 16.32
CA SER A 172 10.10 14.30 15.56
C SER A 172 11.21 13.69 14.71
N GLY A 173 11.39 14.23 13.50
CA GLY A 173 12.42 13.77 12.58
C GLY A 173 11.97 12.64 11.65
N PRO A 174 12.90 12.11 10.82
CA PRO A 174 12.65 11.02 9.90
C PRO A 174 12.39 9.68 10.61
N PRO A 175 11.65 8.73 9.99
CA PRO A 175 11.46 7.42 10.55
C PRO A 175 12.73 6.57 10.61
N GLU A 176 12.83 5.74 11.64
CA GLU A 176 13.69 4.57 11.60
C GLU A 176 12.98 3.46 10.81
N ILE A 177 13.51 3.14 9.63
CA ILE A 177 12.97 2.07 8.78
C ILE A 177 13.82 0.81 8.99
N PRO A 178 13.30 -0.22 9.66
CA PRO A 178 14.06 -1.42 9.99
C PRO A 178 14.46 -2.18 8.72
N PRO A 179 15.54 -2.98 8.76
CA PRO A 179 15.85 -3.87 7.66
C PRO A 179 14.75 -4.91 7.45
N ALA A 180 14.49 -5.27 6.20
CA ALA A 180 13.64 -6.41 5.84
C ALA A 180 14.49 -7.51 5.19
N SER A 181 13.96 -8.73 5.10
CA SER A 181 14.64 -9.86 4.46
C SER A 181 13.76 -10.42 3.35
N LEU A 182 14.38 -10.73 2.20
CA LEU A 182 13.75 -11.47 1.10
C LEU A 182 13.88 -12.99 1.26
N LEU A 183 14.57 -13.47 2.31
CA LEU A 183 14.74 -14.90 2.51
C LEU A 183 13.39 -15.56 2.80
N PRO A 184 12.96 -16.56 2.02
CA PRO A 184 11.77 -17.32 2.34
C PRO A 184 11.90 -18.00 3.71
N PHE A 185 10.78 -18.11 4.41
CA PHE A 185 10.68 -18.83 5.68
C PHE A 185 9.62 -19.93 5.57
N PRO A 186 9.80 -21.08 6.24
CA PRO A 186 8.80 -22.14 6.23
C PRO A 186 7.48 -21.70 6.87
N VAL A 187 6.36 -22.16 6.30
CA VAL A 187 5.05 -22.03 6.94
C VAL A 187 5.08 -22.78 8.27
N GLY A 188 4.69 -22.11 9.36
CA GLY A 188 4.76 -22.67 10.72
C GLY A 188 6.08 -22.46 11.45
N GLY A 189 7.05 -21.78 10.84
CA GLY A 189 8.33 -21.43 11.44
C GLY A 189 9.47 -22.40 11.09
N GLY A 190 10.70 -21.94 11.28
CA GLY A 190 11.91 -22.68 10.92
C GLY A 190 13.01 -21.75 10.39
N PRO A 191 14.19 -22.29 10.05
CA PRO A 191 15.26 -21.50 9.47
C PRO A 191 14.86 -20.99 8.08
N THR A 192 15.26 -19.76 7.77
CA THR A 192 15.10 -19.17 6.44
C THR A 192 15.91 -19.93 5.39
N LEU A 193 15.42 -19.98 4.16
CA LEU A 193 16.09 -20.63 3.04
C LEU A 193 16.95 -19.63 2.26
N MET A 194 18.25 -19.94 2.12
CA MET A 194 19.13 -19.21 1.22
C MET A 194 18.85 -19.65 -0.22
N LEU A 195 18.66 -18.68 -1.11
CA LEU A 195 18.40 -18.92 -2.52
C LEU A 195 19.45 -18.24 -3.39
N ASP A 196 19.94 -18.99 -4.38
CA ASP A 196 20.88 -18.49 -5.38
C ASP A 196 20.34 -17.26 -6.12
N SER A 197 19.03 -17.20 -6.36
CA SER A 197 18.35 -16.04 -6.98
C SER A 197 18.48 -14.75 -6.19
N LEU A 198 18.85 -14.78 -4.91
CA LEU A 198 19.12 -13.59 -4.09
C LEU A 198 20.58 -13.12 -4.17
N ASN A 199 21.44 -13.85 -4.88
CA ASN A 199 22.79 -13.40 -5.20
C ASN A 199 22.79 -12.61 -6.52
N ALA A 200 23.04 -11.31 -6.42
CA ALA A 200 22.99 -10.38 -7.55
C ALA A 200 24.10 -10.64 -8.59
N SER A 201 25.23 -11.22 -8.18
CA SER A 201 26.34 -11.52 -9.11
C SER A 201 26.14 -12.81 -9.91
N MET A 202 25.15 -13.63 -9.56
CA MET A 202 24.85 -14.85 -10.30
C MET A 202 23.89 -14.56 -11.44
N ILE A 203 24.33 -14.87 -12.67
CA ILE A 203 23.63 -14.54 -13.91
C ILE A 203 22.75 -15.66 -14.46
N SER A 204 22.75 -16.84 -13.82
CA SER A 204 22.07 -18.05 -14.30
C SER A 204 21.11 -18.62 -13.25
N THR A 205 20.48 -17.74 -12.48
CA THR A 205 19.52 -18.11 -11.43
C THR A 205 18.09 -18.00 -11.94
N LEU A 206 17.13 -18.61 -11.24
CA LEU A 206 15.71 -18.42 -11.52
C LEU A 206 15.25 -17.08 -10.96
N ARG A 207 15.56 -16.04 -11.72
CA ARG A 207 15.21 -14.65 -11.43
C ARG A 207 14.87 -13.90 -12.71
N LEU A 208 13.94 -12.95 -12.61
CA LEU A 208 13.67 -11.93 -13.62
C LEU A 208 13.89 -10.54 -12.99
N PRO A 209 14.79 -9.69 -13.54
CA PRO A 209 15.74 -9.98 -14.62
C PRO A 209 16.81 -11.01 -14.21
N GLN A 210 17.28 -11.78 -15.19
CA GLN A 210 18.25 -12.85 -14.93
C GLN A 210 19.66 -12.29 -14.67
N ASP A 211 20.17 -11.46 -15.58
CA ASP A 211 21.45 -10.78 -15.46
C ASP A 211 21.27 -9.38 -14.86
N LEU A 212 21.78 -9.18 -13.64
CA LEU A 212 21.72 -7.90 -12.94
C LEU A 212 22.92 -6.99 -13.21
N SER A 213 23.88 -7.37 -14.06
CA SER A 213 25.14 -6.62 -14.25
C SER A 213 24.91 -5.15 -14.62
N LYS A 214 23.94 -4.88 -15.50
CA LYS A 214 23.58 -3.49 -15.88
C LYS A 214 22.88 -2.73 -14.76
N PHE A 215 22.02 -3.40 -13.99
CA PHE A 215 21.31 -2.79 -12.87
C PHE A 215 22.26 -2.47 -11.71
N ILE A 216 23.25 -3.34 -11.46
CA ILE A 216 24.33 -3.10 -10.51
C ILE A 216 25.16 -1.89 -10.97
N ALA A 217 25.56 -1.84 -12.24
CA ALA A 217 26.30 -0.72 -12.80
C ALA A 217 25.51 0.60 -12.74
N ALA A 218 24.19 0.55 -12.87
CA ALA A 218 23.30 1.70 -12.75
C ALA A 218 22.91 2.04 -11.30
N GLY A 219 23.21 1.17 -10.33
CA GLY A 219 22.82 1.33 -8.93
C GLY A 219 21.31 1.18 -8.66
N THR A 220 20.55 0.53 -9.55
CA THR A 220 19.08 0.45 -9.43
C THR A 220 18.58 -0.88 -8.89
N ILE A 221 19.33 -1.98 -9.06
CA ILE A 221 19.11 -3.26 -8.36
C ILE A 221 20.48 -3.75 -7.92
N THR A 222 20.74 -3.72 -6.62
CA THR A 222 22.06 -4.06 -6.04
C THR A 222 21.96 -5.21 -5.05
N GLN A 223 23.10 -5.76 -4.63
CA GLN A 223 23.12 -6.83 -3.63
C GLN A 223 22.59 -6.34 -2.27
N GLU A 224 22.81 -5.07 -1.94
CA GLU A 224 22.29 -4.42 -0.73
C GLU A 224 20.76 -4.42 -0.74
N MET A 225 20.14 -4.09 -1.87
CA MET A 225 18.67 -4.12 -2.03
C MET A 225 18.10 -5.54 -1.93
N LEU A 226 18.81 -6.57 -2.41
CA LEU A 226 18.35 -7.96 -2.27
C LEU A 226 18.50 -8.49 -0.84
N LYS A 227 19.51 -8.00 -0.11
CA LYS A 227 19.69 -8.34 1.31
C LYS A 227 18.67 -7.63 2.19
N ASP A 228 18.35 -6.39 1.84
CA ASP A 228 17.45 -5.54 2.58
C ASP A 228 16.69 -4.59 1.64
N PRO A 229 15.48 -4.96 1.19
CA PRO A 229 14.73 -4.16 0.23
C PRO A 229 14.30 -2.80 0.80
N ASN A 230 14.28 -2.64 2.13
CA ASN A 230 13.97 -1.37 2.76
C ASN A 230 15.07 -0.32 2.57
N THR A 231 16.23 -0.67 1.99
CA THR A 231 17.22 0.34 1.56
C THR A 231 16.62 1.32 0.57
N VAL A 232 15.68 0.88 -0.27
CA VAL A 232 15.00 1.76 -1.23
C VAL A 232 14.23 2.87 -0.53
N LEU A 233 13.54 2.55 0.57
CA LEU A 233 12.81 3.53 1.37
C LEU A 233 13.75 4.46 2.13
N ARG A 234 14.84 3.93 2.70
CA ARG A 234 15.84 4.75 3.40
C ARG A 234 16.56 5.72 2.46
N ASN A 235 16.88 5.28 1.25
CA ASN A 235 17.45 6.14 0.22
C ASN A 235 16.45 7.21 -0.23
N ALA A 236 15.15 6.89 -0.26
CA ALA A 236 14.12 7.85 -0.66
C ALA A 236 13.97 9.01 0.32
N ILE A 237 14.18 8.78 1.62
CA ILE A 237 14.11 9.82 2.66
C ILE A 237 15.47 10.49 2.93
N GLU A 238 16.56 9.99 2.33
CA GLU A 238 17.91 10.49 2.55
C GLU A 238 18.03 11.98 2.15
N GLY A 239 18.53 12.80 3.07
CA GLY A 239 18.76 14.22 2.83
C GLY A 239 17.49 15.09 2.78
N GLN A 240 16.31 14.52 3.01
CA GLN A 240 15.08 15.26 3.27
C GLN A 240 15.10 15.89 4.66
N ASN A 241 14.40 17.02 4.82
CA ASN A 241 14.21 17.67 6.12
C ASN A 241 12.83 17.31 6.68
N ILE A 242 12.69 16.07 7.14
CA ILE A 242 11.49 15.55 7.78
C ILE A 242 11.47 16.06 9.22
N ILE A 243 10.43 16.82 9.59
CA ILE A 243 10.31 17.44 10.91
C ILE A 243 9.44 16.63 11.88
N GLN A 244 8.55 15.81 11.32
CA GLN A 244 7.62 14.97 12.07
C GLN A 244 7.23 13.76 11.23
N THR A 245 7.09 12.62 11.89
CA THR A 245 6.55 11.41 11.30
C THR A 245 5.49 10.79 12.20
N THR A 246 4.43 10.31 11.57
CA THR A 246 3.37 9.50 12.17
C THR A 246 3.47 8.10 11.58
N THR A 247 3.48 7.06 12.43
CA THR A 247 3.66 5.67 11.98
C THR A 247 2.58 4.74 12.52
N PHE A 248 2.11 3.84 11.68
CA PHE A 248 1.27 2.71 12.08
C PHE A 248 1.47 1.53 11.13
N THR A 249 1.18 0.32 11.63
CA THR A 249 1.27 -0.92 10.86
C THR A 249 -0.08 -1.63 10.93
N VAL A 250 -0.69 -1.88 9.78
CA VAL A 250 -1.90 -2.72 9.67
C VAL A 250 -1.52 -4.15 9.33
N ALA A 251 -2.28 -5.11 9.86
CA ALA A 251 -2.07 -6.53 9.64
C ALA A 251 -3.39 -7.26 9.40
N THR A 252 -3.42 -8.22 8.47
CA THR A 252 -4.57 -9.11 8.29
C THR A 252 -4.68 -10.16 9.40
N ALA A 253 -3.61 -10.36 10.17
CA ALA A 253 -3.58 -11.18 11.38
C ALA A 253 -2.98 -10.34 12.52
N PRO A 254 -3.73 -9.33 13.02
CA PRO A 254 -3.21 -8.42 14.04
C PRO A 254 -3.04 -9.15 15.38
N LEU A 255 -2.08 -8.68 16.18
CA LEU A 255 -1.84 -9.22 17.52
C LEU A 255 -2.84 -8.63 18.54
N PRO A 256 -3.15 -9.36 19.62
CA PRO A 256 -3.97 -8.83 20.71
C PRO A 256 -3.47 -7.46 21.23
N PRO A 257 -4.37 -6.56 21.66
CA PRO A 257 -5.81 -6.79 21.86
C PRO A 257 -6.66 -6.65 20.59
N VAL A 258 -6.07 -6.29 19.44
CA VAL A 258 -6.78 -6.28 18.16
C VAL A 258 -7.00 -7.71 17.71
N PHE A 259 -8.14 -7.97 17.08
CA PHE A 259 -8.49 -9.27 16.53
C PHE A 259 -9.35 -9.10 15.28
N GLY A 260 -9.66 -10.22 14.62
CA GLY A 260 -10.32 -10.23 13.32
C GLY A 260 -9.35 -9.97 12.18
N GLY A 261 -9.85 -9.48 11.05
CA GLY A 261 -9.07 -9.34 9.82
C GLY A 261 -8.99 -10.64 9.03
N GLY A 262 -8.23 -10.61 7.95
CA GLY A 262 -7.92 -11.81 7.18
C GLY A 262 -7.62 -11.52 5.73
N THR A 263 -7.34 -12.59 5.00
CA THR A 263 -7.30 -12.64 3.54
C THR A 263 -8.42 -13.57 3.07
N ALA A 264 -8.97 -13.32 1.89
CA ALA A 264 -9.86 -14.26 1.22
C ALA A 264 -9.42 -14.43 -0.23
N ASN A 265 -9.23 -15.68 -0.65
CA ASN A 265 -8.66 -16.03 -1.94
C ASN A 265 -9.74 -16.65 -2.84
N ILE A 266 -9.61 -16.48 -4.16
CA ILE A 266 -10.40 -17.24 -5.12
C ILE A 266 -9.95 -18.70 -5.15
N ALA A 267 -10.84 -19.59 -5.59
CA ALA A 267 -10.59 -21.03 -5.66
C ALA A 267 -9.32 -21.42 -6.43
N PHE A 268 -8.95 -20.65 -7.48
CA PHE A 268 -7.71 -20.90 -8.21
C PHE A 268 -6.48 -20.78 -7.30
N LEU A 269 -6.44 -19.81 -6.40
CA LEU A 269 -5.31 -19.60 -5.50
C LEU A 269 -5.29 -20.65 -4.37
N GLU A 270 -6.46 -20.96 -3.81
CA GLU A 270 -6.60 -21.94 -2.71
C GLU A 270 -6.35 -23.38 -3.17
N GLY A 271 -6.62 -23.69 -4.43
CA GLY A 271 -6.62 -25.07 -4.93
C GLY A 271 -7.76 -25.89 -4.30
N ASN A 272 -7.64 -27.22 -4.33
CA ASN A 272 -8.56 -28.11 -3.62
C ASN A 272 -7.86 -28.68 -2.37
N PRO A 273 -8.22 -28.24 -1.16
CA PRO A 273 -7.56 -28.70 0.08
C PRO A 273 -7.54 -30.21 0.28
N ALA A 274 -8.46 -30.96 -0.35
CA ALA A 274 -8.54 -32.41 -0.25
C ALA A 274 -7.73 -33.16 -1.34
N VAL A 275 -7.23 -32.47 -2.36
CA VAL A 275 -6.69 -33.12 -3.58
C VAL A 275 -5.38 -32.49 -4.06
N THR A 276 -5.22 -31.17 -3.97
CA THR A 276 -4.08 -30.43 -4.50
C THR A 276 -3.52 -29.47 -3.48
N THR A 277 -2.23 -29.18 -3.57
CA THR A 277 -1.63 -28.03 -2.90
C THR A 277 -2.18 -26.72 -3.50
N PRO A 278 -2.22 -25.62 -2.72
CA PRO A 278 -2.60 -24.32 -3.26
C PRO A 278 -1.65 -23.85 -4.37
N ASN A 279 -2.16 -23.04 -5.31
CA ASN A 279 -1.33 -22.43 -6.35
C ASN A 279 -0.57 -21.20 -5.84
N ALA A 280 -1.23 -20.36 -5.02
CA ALA A 280 -0.65 -19.14 -4.45
C ALA A 280 -1.52 -18.63 -3.29
N ASN A 281 -1.57 -19.39 -2.19
CA ASN A 281 -2.40 -19.05 -1.03
C ASN A 281 -1.81 -17.88 -0.23
N SER A 282 -2.41 -16.70 -0.35
CA SER A 282 -2.13 -15.54 0.50
C SER A 282 -2.69 -15.76 1.90
N ILE A 283 -1.81 -15.93 2.89
CA ILE A 283 -2.20 -16.22 4.29
C ILE A 283 -2.20 -15.00 5.20
N GLN A 284 -1.33 -14.02 4.93
CA GLN A 284 -1.17 -12.85 5.77
C GLN A 284 -0.54 -11.69 4.99
N MET A 285 -0.85 -10.48 5.41
CA MET A 285 -0.20 -9.26 4.94
C MET A 285 -0.02 -8.30 6.12
N ASN A 286 1.15 -7.67 6.16
CA ASN A 286 1.44 -6.52 7.02
C ASN A 286 1.87 -5.33 6.13
N ALA A 287 1.38 -4.14 6.45
CA ALA A 287 1.79 -2.90 5.77
C ALA A 287 2.04 -1.80 6.81
N THR A 288 3.23 -1.20 6.74
CA THR A 288 3.63 -0.07 7.60
C THR A 288 3.55 1.22 6.80
N PHE A 289 2.94 2.23 7.39
CA PHE A 289 2.80 3.57 6.83
C PHE A 289 3.61 4.55 7.66
N TRP A 290 4.42 5.36 6.97
CA TRP A 290 5.10 6.52 7.54
C TRP A 290 4.55 7.77 6.85
N ILE A 291 3.79 8.56 7.60
CA ILE A 291 3.25 9.84 7.14
C ILE A 291 4.21 10.92 7.62
N GLU A 292 4.84 11.62 6.69
CA GLU A 292 5.94 12.54 6.96
C GLU A 292 5.52 13.98 6.70
N THR A 293 5.85 14.88 7.62
CA THR A 293 5.85 16.32 7.36
C THR A 293 7.26 16.74 6.93
N VAL A 294 7.39 17.12 5.66
CA VAL A 294 8.68 17.52 5.07
C VAL A 294 8.74 19.03 4.88
N GLN A 295 9.79 19.66 5.39
CA GLN A 295 10.00 21.10 5.28
C GLN A 295 10.97 21.44 4.15
N TYR A 296 10.54 22.30 3.22
CA TYR A 296 11.37 22.77 2.10
C TYR A 296 11.78 24.24 2.26
N LYS A 297 13.02 24.56 1.86
CA LYS A 297 13.49 25.93 1.71
C LYS A 297 13.43 26.35 0.25
N LEU A 298 12.70 27.42 -0.05
CA LEU A 298 12.51 27.92 -1.41
C LEU A 298 13.23 29.26 -1.58
N LYS A 299 13.95 29.42 -2.69
CA LYS A 299 14.48 30.71 -3.12
C LYS A 299 13.46 31.37 -4.04
N VAL A 300 12.73 32.34 -3.51
CA VAL A 300 11.76 33.12 -4.30
C VAL A 300 12.50 34.27 -5.01
N PRO A 301 12.46 34.36 -6.35
CA PRO A 301 13.06 35.48 -7.06
C PRO A 301 12.24 36.77 -6.86
N THR A 302 12.87 37.92 -7.08
CA THR A 302 12.15 39.20 -7.09
C THR A 302 11.13 39.22 -8.24
N PHE A 303 9.87 39.55 -7.92
CA PHE A 303 8.82 39.73 -8.91
C PHE A 303 8.92 41.08 -9.61
N LYS A 304 8.65 41.10 -10.91
CA LYS A 304 8.34 42.33 -11.66
C LYS A 304 6.85 42.65 -11.52
N ARG A 305 6.50 43.94 -11.53
CA ARG A 305 5.09 44.37 -11.55
C ARG A 305 4.36 43.74 -12.74
N GLY A 306 3.22 43.10 -12.49
CA GLY A 306 2.42 42.42 -13.53
C GLY A 306 2.98 41.06 -13.99
N GLN A 307 4.01 40.52 -13.33
CA GLN A 307 4.54 39.20 -13.65
C GLN A 307 3.52 38.10 -13.32
N ALA A 308 3.49 37.03 -14.13
CA ALA A 308 2.64 35.87 -13.87
C ALA A 308 3.16 35.04 -12.66
N PRO A 309 2.32 34.17 -12.05
CA PRO A 309 2.77 33.23 -11.03
C PRO A 309 3.96 32.39 -11.48
N ILE A 310 4.89 32.12 -10.57
CA ILE A 310 6.11 31.36 -10.84
C ILE A 310 6.00 30.00 -10.17
N LYS A 311 6.38 28.94 -10.90
CA LYS A 311 6.59 27.61 -10.34
C LYS A 311 7.99 27.54 -9.74
N LEU A 312 8.06 27.25 -8.45
CA LEU A 312 9.31 27.00 -7.73
C LEU A 312 9.40 25.53 -7.39
N TYR A 313 10.60 25.01 -7.58
CA TYR A 313 10.97 23.66 -7.23
C TYR A 313 11.96 23.79 -6.07
N PRO A 314 11.81 23.01 -4.99
CA PRO A 314 12.89 22.84 -4.04
C PRO A 314 14.17 22.42 -4.76
N ALA A 315 15.32 22.71 -4.17
CA ALA A 315 16.58 22.17 -4.70
C ALA A 315 16.43 20.65 -4.83
N SER A 316 16.48 20.15 -6.08
CA SER A 316 16.34 18.73 -6.39
C SER A 316 17.44 17.97 -5.64
N ARG A 317 17.01 16.95 -4.89
CA ARG A 317 17.90 15.96 -4.29
C ARG A 317 17.38 14.59 -4.68
N GLY A 318 18.03 13.98 -5.67
CA GLY A 318 17.70 12.63 -6.16
C GLY A 318 16.66 12.59 -7.28
N HIS A 319 16.26 11.35 -7.61
CA HIS A 319 15.36 11.01 -8.71
C HIS A 319 13.87 10.97 -8.32
N HIS A 320 13.52 11.33 -7.09
CA HIS A 320 12.13 11.26 -6.61
C HIS A 320 11.30 12.47 -7.05
N PRO A 321 10.00 12.29 -7.34
CA PRO A 321 9.08 13.41 -7.58
C PRO A 321 9.03 14.33 -6.36
N GLY A 322 9.41 15.60 -6.54
CA GLY A 322 9.35 16.62 -5.50
C GLY A 322 8.10 17.51 -5.63
N PRO A 323 7.67 18.18 -4.55
CA PRO A 323 6.56 19.12 -4.64
C PRO A 323 6.90 20.31 -5.54
N VAL A 324 5.88 20.84 -6.22
CA VAL A 324 5.97 22.07 -7.01
C VAL A 324 5.17 23.15 -6.30
N PHE A 325 5.82 24.26 -5.99
CA PHE A 325 5.18 25.40 -5.33
C PHE A 325 4.81 26.46 -6.36
N ILE A 326 3.59 26.96 -6.30
CA ILE A 326 3.16 28.09 -7.13
C ILE A 326 3.17 29.34 -6.25
N VAL A 327 3.99 30.32 -6.61
CA VAL A 327 4.07 31.61 -5.90
C VAL A 327 3.41 32.69 -6.74
N ASN A 328 2.36 33.29 -6.19
CA ASN A 328 1.66 34.41 -6.80
C ASN A 328 2.39 35.72 -6.46
N PRO A 329 2.52 36.67 -7.40
CA PRO A 329 3.04 37.99 -7.08
C PRO A 329 2.10 38.71 -6.10
N PRO A 330 2.63 39.60 -5.24
CA PRO A 330 1.79 40.52 -4.47
C PRO A 330 0.93 41.36 -5.44
N THR A 331 -0.35 41.51 -5.12
CA THR A 331 -1.29 42.38 -5.85
C THR A 331 -0.93 43.86 -5.68
#